data_AF-A0A9P1FRV3-F1
#
_entry.id   AF-A0A9P1FRV3-F1
#
_cell.length_a   1.000
_cell.length_b   1.000
_cell.length_c   1.000
_cell.angle_alpha   90.00
_cell.angle_beta   90.00
_cell.angle_gamma   90.00
#
_symmetry.space_group_name_H-M   'P 1'
#
loop_
_entity.id
_entity.type
_entity.pdbx_description
1 polymer ?
#
loop_
_entity_poly.entity_id
_entity_poly.type
_entity_poly.pdbx_seq_one_letter_code
_entity_poly.pdbx_strand_id
1 'polypeptide(L)'
;MSFREDTREVCMGCSGKQLPLDSEDSEGPLSHAPSSRYFSQKSHWGAIALISGVLLCVTYAGLSAGHLVPRPQELLRNTEETLWANNPGKCGGKLNLKDFAEYYMITASMNKPDDPASRSLHAHGDAVHVGMKSRAYFGDSCADGNFQQAEYMKVNWMGKRLSYTVDLSQVNCGCNAALYLVSMGYSEKVGGCSDYYCDAMSVCDVQCAEIDLMEANNRAWHTTLHDGIKPWDPKVGCGGAGYTVAGKQWLGPRDWSPEQYGPGAKCIDTYQPFEASLDFLVDEDHWKMKSINVFLTQGRCRLHASTEQFADIFPTLTKRLNEGMTLVISYWQDPGMTWLDGAGYDGQEFCKAAWEKDGKRECGPSVTFKDFKVTHLPRNYAAMRKALDSNVTMEWLDE
;
A
#
# COMPACT_ATOMS: atom_id res chain seq x y z
N MET A 1 -23.49 40.71 32.17
CA MET A 1 -23.82 40.94 30.75
C MET A 1 -22.52 40.68 29.99
N SER A 2 -22.19 39.50 29.46
CA SER A 2 -22.95 38.42 28.80
C SER A 2 -23.53 38.81 27.44
N PHE A 3 -22.89 38.28 26.38
CA PHE A 3 -23.36 37.77 25.07
C PHE A 3 -22.04 37.58 24.27
N ARG A 4 -21.52 36.41 23.87
CA ARG A 4 -22.05 35.07 23.52
C ARG A 4 -22.71 35.04 22.13
N GLU A 5 -21.94 34.59 21.14
CA GLU A 5 -22.41 33.92 19.92
C GLU A 5 -21.57 32.64 19.73
N ASP A 6 -22.21 31.61 19.18
CA ASP A 6 -21.79 30.21 19.24
C ASP A 6 -22.39 29.50 18.02
N THR A 7 -21.56 29.05 17.08
CA THR A 7 -21.98 28.26 15.91
C THR A 7 -21.02 27.10 15.67
N ARG A 8 -21.43 25.92 16.14
CA ARG A 8 -20.91 24.63 15.67
C ARG A 8 -21.80 24.14 14.54
N GLU A 9 -21.21 23.73 13.41
CA GLU A 9 -21.86 22.80 12.49
C GLU A 9 -21.18 21.43 12.57
N VAL A 10 -22.00 20.39 12.54
CA VAL A 10 -21.61 18.99 12.71
C VAL A 10 -22.06 18.24 11.45
N CYS A 11 -21.13 17.72 10.67
CA CYS A 11 -21.45 16.79 9.60
C CYS A 11 -21.78 15.41 10.21
N MET A 12 -22.95 14.87 9.88
CA MET A 12 -23.38 13.57 10.37
C MET A 12 -24.03 12.75 9.25
N GLY A 13 -23.59 11.50 9.11
CA GLY A 13 -24.45 10.40 8.64
C GLY A 13 -24.22 9.92 7.20
N CYS A 14 -23.88 8.62 7.09
CA CYS A 14 -24.53 7.73 6.13
C CYS A 14 -24.41 6.26 6.61
N SER A 15 -25.48 5.72 7.19
CA SER A 15 -25.65 4.29 7.46
C SER A 15 -26.82 3.76 6.62
N GLY A 16 -26.62 2.66 5.89
CA GLY A 16 -27.59 2.19 4.89
C GLY A 16 -28.85 1.51 5.43
N LYS A 17 -29.82 1.28 4.54
CA LYS A 17 -30.89 0.27 4.64
C LYS A 17 -31.47 -0.07 3.26
N GLN A 18 -32.21 -1.16 3.19
CA GLN A 18 -32.44 -1.95 1.96
C GLN A 18 -33.94 -2.22 1.73
N LEU A 19 -34.45 -1.87 0.53
CA LEU A 19 -35.67 -2.34 -0.18
C LEU A 19 -37.06 -2.29 0.56
N PRO A 20 -38.17 -2.10 -0.19
CA PRO A 20 -38.88 -3.22 -0.85
C PRO A 20 -39.35 -2.96 -2.30
N LEU A 21 -40.08 -3.93 -2.86
CA LEU A 21 -40.58 -4.07 -4.25
C LEU A 21 -41.93 -3.37 -4.50
N ASP A 22 -42.26 -3.17 -5.79
CA ASP A 22 -43.58 -3.33 -6.48
C ASP A 22 -43.54 -2.50 -7.79
N SER A 23 -43.50 -3.08 -9.00
CA SER A 23 -44.58 -3.68 -9.84
C SER A 23 -45.49 -2.69 -10.57
N GLU A 24 -45.42 -2.63 -11.92
CA GLU A 24 -46.58 -2.58 -12.83
C GLU A 24 -46.19 -2.73 -14.32
N ASP A 25 -47.12 -3.23 -15.13
CA ASP A 25 -46.93 -3.73 -16.51
C ASP A 25 -47.23 -2.71 -17.63
N SER A 26 -46.78 -3.00 -18.86
CA SER A 26 -47.56 -2.70 -20.09
C SER A 26 -47.12 -3.57 -21.28
N GLU A 27 -48.08 -3.93 -22.16
CA GLU A 27 -47.98 -5.06 -23.09
C GLU A 27 -47.63 -4.71 -24.56
N GLY A 28 -46.74 -5.52 -25.18
CA GLY A 28 -46.84 -6.08 -26.56
C GLY A 28 -46.98 -5.16 -27.80
N PRO A 29 -47.18 -5.74 -29.02
CA PRO A 29 -47.10 -7.17 -29.38
C PRO A 29 -46.34 -7.50 -30.71
N LEU A 30 -46.02 -8.80 -30.91
CA LEU A 30 -45.95 -9.59 -32.19
C LEU A 30 -45.12 -9.03 -33.39
N SER A 31 -44.29 -9.79 -34.12
CA SER A 31 -44.10 -11.26 -34.32
C SER A 31 -42.67 -11.49 -34.91
N HIS A 32 -42.19 -12.61 -35.49
CA HIS A 32 -42.76 -13.88 -35.98
C HIS A 32 -41.64 -14.98 -36.04
N ALA A 33 -41.88 -16.10 -36.74
CA ALA A 33 -40.89 -17.15 -37.09
C ALA A 33 -41.27 -17.81 -38.43
N PRO A 34 -40.38 -18.59 -39.11
CA PRO A 34 -40.39 -20.07 -38.99
C PRO A 34 -38.96 -20.70 -38.92
N SER A 35 -38.69 -21.79 -38.19
CA SER A 35 -38.88 -23.24 -38.50
C SER A 35 -38.16 -23.72 -39.79
N SER A 36 -37.43 -24.85 -39.89
CA SER A 36 -37.60 -26.20 -39.28
C SER A 36 -36.26 -27.02 -39.41
N ARG A 37 -35.82 -27.87 -38.46
CA ARG A 37 -36.11 -29.31 -38.12
C ARG A 37 -35.28 -30.42 -38.82
N TYR A 38 -34.62 -31.23 -37.96
CA TYR A 38 -34.42 -32.71 -37.99
C TYR A 38 -33.57 -33.41 -39.08
N PHE A 39 -32.62 -34.25 -38.63
CA PHE A 39 -32.70 -35.72 -38.78
C PHE A 39 -31.82 -36.43 -37.73
N SER A 40 -32.06 -37.72 -37.47
CA SER A 40 -31.33 -38.55 -36.48
C SER A 40 -31.04 -39.96 -37.00
N GLN A 41 -29.99 -40.64 -36.52
CA GLN A 41 -30.06 -42.08 -36.24
C GLN A 41 -28.89 -42.62 -35.38
N LYS A 42 -29.12 -43.78 -34.75
CA LYS A 42 -28.16 -44.60 -33.99
C LYS A 42 -27.91 -45.92 -34.74
N SER A 43 -26.77 -46.60 -34.54
CA SER A 43 -26.69 -47.91 -33.82
C SER A 43 -25.47 -48.80 -34.18
N HIS A 44 -25.12 -49.61 -33.17
CA HIS A 44 -24.14 -50.70 -32.97
C HIS A 44 -23.59 -51.54 -34.14
N TRP A 45 -22.39 -52.12 -33.97
CA TRP A 45 -22.15 -53.54 -33.56
C TRP A 45 -20.63 -53.88 -33.50
N GLY A 46 -20.23 -54.88 -32.67
CA GLY A 46 -18.89 -55.51 -32.71
C GLY A 46 -18.23 -55.76 -31.34
N ALA A 47 -17.92 -57.01 -31.02
CA ALA A 47 -17.28 -57.46 -29.76
C ALA A 47 -16.25 -58.60 -30.03
N ILE A 48 -15.71 -59.22 -28.95
CA ILE A 48 -14.75 -60.38 -28.91
C ILE A 48 -13.26 -59.92 -28.88
N ALA A 49 -12.32 -60.44 -28.06
CA ALA A 49 -12.28 -61.66 -27.21
C ALA A 49 -11.63 -61.46 -25.81
N LEU A 50 -11.81 -62.48 -24.95
CA LEU A 50 -11.14 -62.70 -23.65
C LEU A 50 -9.82 -63.47 -23.81
N ILE A 51 -8.85 -63.28 -22.91
CA ILE A 51 -8.07 -64.38 -22.28
C ILE A 51 -7.85 -64.05 -20.78
N SER A 52 -7.97 -65.09 -19.94
CA SER A 52 -8.00 -65.03 -18.48
C SER A 52 -6.63 -65.08 -17.80
N GLY A 53 -6.53 -64.59 -16.56
CA GLY A 53 -5.35 -64.71 -15.71
C GLY A 53 -5.64 -64.45 -14.23
N VAL A 54 -6.37 -65.37 -13.58
CA VAL A 54 -6.64 -65.32 -12.13
C VAL A 54 -5.43 -65.83 -11.37
N LEU A 55 -4.89 -65.06 -10.41
CA LEU A 55 -4.19 -65.64 -9.27
C LEU A 55 -4.27 -64.78 -7.99
N LEU A 56 -4.91 -65.35 -6.97
CA LEU A 56 -4.72 -65.11 -5.52
C LEU A 56 -4.75 -63.68 -4.96
N CYS A 57 -5.88 -63.33 -4.35
CA CYS A 57 -5.92 -62.38 -3.23
C CYS A 57 -5.07 -62.90 -2.06
N VAL A 58 -4.09 -62.11 -1.61
CA VAL A 58 -3.61 -62.13 -0.23
C VAL A 58 -3.86 -60.75 0.35
N THR A 59 -4.77 -60.68 1.33
CA THR A 59 -5.05 -59.44 2.06
C THR A 59 -3.91 -59.11 3.01
N TYR A 60 -3.23 -58.00 2.77
CA TYR A 60 -2.46 -57.32 3.81
C TYR A 60 -2.94 -55.87 3.91
N ALA A 61 -3.60 -55.54 5.02
CA ALA A 61 -3.89 -54.16 5.36
C ALA A 61 -2.56 -53.47 5.74
N GLY A 62 -2.12 -52.53 4.91
CA GLY A 62 -0.92 -51.74 5.13
C GLY A 62 -1.18 -50.29 4.79
N LEU A 63 -1.17 -49.41 5.79
CA LEU A 63 -1.36 -47.97 5.62
C LEU A 63 -0.21 -47.37 4.80
N SER A 64 -0.52 -46.81 3.64
CA SER A 64 0.36 -45.84 2.95
C SER A 64 -0.40 -44.52 2.77
N ALA A 65 -0.61 -43.81 3.87
CA ALA A 65 -0.98 -42.40 3.83
C ALA A 65 0.22 -41.62 3.26
N GLY A 66 0.23 -41.42 1.94
CA GLY A 66 1.25 -40.66 1.23
C GLY A 66 1.28 -39.22 1.72
N HIS A 67 2.11 -38.95 2.72
CA HIS A 67 2.42 -37.60 3.15
C HIS A 67 3.19 -36.94 2.01
N LEU A 68 2.55 -35.97 1.36
CA LEU A 68 3.23 -35.02 0.48
C LEU A 68 4.27 -34.29 1.33
N VAL A 69 5.54 -34.64 1.14
CA VAL A 69 6.66 -33.89 1.75
C VAL A 69 6.66 -32.51 1.07
N PRO A 70 6.47 -31.40 1.82
CA PRO A 70 6.48 -30.06 1.22
C PRO A 70 7.83 -29.79 0.56
N ARG A 71 7.85 -28.99 -0.51
CA ARG A 71 9.12 -28.57 -1.10
C ARG A 71 9.93 -27.77 -0.06
N PRO A 72 11.27 -27.77 -0.10
CA PRO A 72 12.07 -27.05 0.90
C PRO A 72 11.69 -25.58 1.09
N GLN A 73 11.24 -24.91 0.02
CA GLN A 73 10.72 -23.53 0.08
C GLN A 73 9.36 -23.42 0.79
N GLU A 74 8.44 -24.39 0.63
CA GLU A 74 7.17 -24.43 1.37
C GLU A 74 7.42 -24.77 2.86
N LEU A 75 8.42 -25.61 3.15
CA LEU A 75 8.80 -25.98 4.51
C LEU A 75 9.43 -24.81 5.28
N LEU A 76 10.36 -24.08 4.64
CA LEU A 76 10.92 -22.84 5.18
C LEU A 76 9.83 -21.77 5.37
N ARG A 77 9.00 -21.54 4.35
CA ARG A 77 7.87 -20.60 4.42
C ARG A 77 6.90 -20.92 5.56
N ASN A 78 6.55 -22.19 5.77
CA ASN A 78 5.67 -22.58 6.87
C ASN A 78 6.32 -22.36 8.24
N THR A 79 7.63 -22.58 8.39
CA THR A 79 8.35 -22.25 9.64
C THR A 79 8.47 -20.75 9.88
N GLU A 80 8.62 -19.97 8.82
CA GLU A 80 8.67 -18.51 8.86
C GLU A 80 7.28 -17.93 9.19
N GLU A 81 6.22 -18.29 8.45
CA GLU A 81 4.84 -17.88 8.73
C GLU A 81 4.38 -18.29 10.15
N THR A 82 4.87 -19.41 10.72
CA THR A 82 4.57 -19.80 12.11
C THR A 82 5.43 -19.10 13.18
N LEU A 83 6.66 -18.69 12.86
CA LEU A 83 7.46 -17.81 13.74
C LEU A 83 6.81 -16.43 13.88
N TRP A 84 6.09 -15.97 12.84
CA TRP A 84 5.47 -14.65 12.82
C TRP A 84 3.98 -14.65 13.14
N ALA A 85 3.30 -15.79 13.28
CA ALA A 85 1.86 -15.83 13.55
C ALA A 85 1.42 -15.25 14.91
N ASN A 86 2.36 -14.93 15.82
CA ASN A 86 2.07 -14.57 17.21
C ASN A 86 2.66 -13.21 17.62
N ASN A 87 1.92 -12.12 17.41
CA ASN A 87 2.01 -10.97 18.29
C ASN A 87 0.62 -10.47 18.69
N PRO A 88 0.05 -10.97 19.81
CA PRO A 88 -1.27 -10.54 20.28
C PRO A 88 -1.26 -9.11 20.89
N GLY A 89 -0.08 -8.49 21.03
CA GLY A 89 0.12 -7.25 21.77
C GLY A 89 0.29 -6.00 20.91
N LYS A 90 0.34 -4.86 21.61
CA LYS A 90 0.57 -3.53 21.05
C LYS A 90 2.01 -3.36 20.53
N CYS A 91 2.99 -4.03 21.13
CA CYS A 91 4.40 -3.87 20.77
C CYS A 91 4.86 -4.93 19.76
N GLY A 92 4.80 -4.57 18.47
CA GLY A 92 5.11 -5.33 17.25
C GLY A 92 6.57 -5.78 17.06
N GLY A 93 7.41 -5.68 18.08
CA GLY A 93 8.86 -5.82 17.98
C GLY A 93 9.57 -4.48 17.75
N LYS A 94 10.79 -4.54 17.24
CA LYS A 94 11.65 -3.38 16.97
C LYS A 94 12.28 -3.47 15.59
N LEU A 95 12.56 -2.32 14.99
CA LEU A 95 13.23 -2.19 13.71
C LEU A 95 14.36 -1.14 13.80
N ASN A 96 15.55 -1.49 13.33
CA ASN A 96 16.69 -0.58 13.30
C ASN A 96 16.69 0.25 12.00
N LEU A 97 16.52 1.57 12.11
CA LEU A 97 16.78 2.50 11.02
C LEU A 97 18.28 2.77 11.01
N LYS A 98 19.00 2.07 10.12
CA LYS A 98 20.45 2.14 10.00
C LYS A 98 20.94 3.58 9.82
N ASP A 99 22.08 3.87 10.43
CA ASP A 99 22.73 5.18 10.51
C ASP A 99 21.89 6.26 11.22
N PHE A 100 20.86 5.85 11.98
CA PHE A 100 19.94 6.76 12.68
C PHE A 100 19.56 6.27 14.09
N ALA A 101 18.60 5.35 14.25
CA ALA A 101 18.16 4.84 15.57
C ALA A 101 17.31 3.56 15.47
N GLU A 102 17.17 2.84 16.59
CA GLU A 102 16.25 1.71 16.73
C GLU A 102 14.89 2.18 17.26
N TYR A 103 13.80 1.74 16.62
CA TYR A 103 12.43 2.13 16.95
C TYR A 103 11.55 0.91 17.23
N TYR A 104 10.51 1.10 18.06
CA TYR A 104 9.45 0.12 18.27
C TYR A 104 8.43 0.18 17.15
N MET A 105 7.88 -0.98 16.75
CA MET A 105 6.68 -1.03 15.93
C MET A 105 5.44 -1.08 16.84
N ILE A 106 4.66 -0.02 16.91
CA ILE A 106 3.43 0.03 17.72
C ILE A 106 2.25 -0.40 16.84
N THR A 107 1.67 -1.58 17.07
CA THR A 107 0.60 -2.14 16.23
C THR A 107 -0.76 -1.50 16.56
N ALA A 108 -1.48 -1.06 15.54
CA ALA A 108 -2.83 -0.53 15.68
C ALA A 108 -3.78 -1.62 16.21
N SER A 109 -4.75 -1.23 17.06
CA SER A 109 -5.86 -2.11 17.45
C SER A 109 -6.99 -2.14 16.44
N MET A 110 -7.20 -1.03 15.75
CA MET A 110 -8.30 -0.81 14.81
C MET A 110 -7.74 -0.30 13.48
N ASN A 111 -8.30 -0.77 12.39
CA ASN A 111 -8.01 -0.28 11.04
C ASN A 111 -8.74 1.06 10.82
N LYS A 112 -10.02 1.07 11.17
CA LYS A 112 -10.96 2.20 11.24
C LYS A 112 -11.94 1.95 12.40
N PRO A 113 -12.80 2.91 12.81
CA PRO A 113 -13.82 2.67 13.81
C PRO A 113 -14.64 1.41 13.54
N ASP A 114 -14.87 0.62 14.59
CA ASP A 114 -15.56 -0.69 14.58
C ASP A 114 -14.97 -1.79 13.66
N ASP A 115 -13.80 -1.59 13.05
CA ASP A 115 -13.06 -2.59 12.25
C ASP A 115 -11.69 -2.92 12.88
N PRO A 116 -11.55 -4.04 13.61
CA PRO A 116 -10.30 -4.43 14.26
C PRO A 116 -9.17 -4.63 13.26
N ALA A 117 -7.99 -4.07 13.51
CA ALA A 117 -6.81 -4.32 12.68
C ALA A 117 -6.37 -5.78 12.77
N SER A 118 -5.74 -6.27 11.70
CA SER A 118 -4.98 -7.53 11.78
C SER A 118 -3.76 -7.33 12.68
N ARG A 119 -3.45 -8.37 13.46
CA ARG A 119 -2.28 -8.43 14.35
C ARG A 119 -1.06 -9.10 13.67
N SER A 120 -1.15 -9.36 12.37
CA SER A 120 -0.09 -9.96 11.56
C SER A 120 0.97 -8.91 11.16
N LEU A 121 1.57 -8.23 12.14
CA LEU A 121 2.64 -7.26 11.91
C LEU A 121 3.81 -7.47 12.87
N HIS A 122 4.98 -7.76 12.31
CA HIS A 122 6.16 -8.19 13.07
C HIS A 122 7.41 -7.57 12.48
N ALA A 123 8.20 -6.89 13.31
CA ALA A 123 9.56 -6.50 12.97
C ALA A 123 10.57 -7.46 13.61
N HIS A 124 11.53 -7.93 12.80
CA HIS A 124 12.59 -8.83 13.22
C HIS A 124 13.86 -8.55 12.42
N GLY A 125 14.96 -8.24 13.13
CA GLY A 125 16.22 -7.86 12.50
C GLY A 125 16.11 -6.50 11.80
N ASP A 126 16.35 -6.51 10.49
CA ASP A 126 16.26 -5.35 9.59
C ASP A 126 14.99 -5.33 8.72
N ALA A 127 14.06 -6.28 8.95
CA ALA A 127 12.84 -6.45 8.19
C ALA A 127 11.57 -6.25 9.04
N VAL A 128 10.51 -5.79 8.40
CA VAL A 128 9.13 -5.78 8.91
C VAL A 128 8.20 -6.44 7.90
N HIS A 129 7.46 -7.43 8.37
CA HIS A 129 6.38 -8.08 7.62
C HIS A 129 5.05 -7.47 8.03
N VAL A 130 4.28 -6.99 7.05
CA VAL A 130 3.00 -6.31 7.26
C VAL A 130 1.92 -7.14 6.58
N GLY A 131 1.14 -7.86 7.37
CA GLY A 131 0.02 -8.68 6.91
C GLY A 131 -1.19 -7.83 6.51
N MET A 132 -2.06 -8.39 5.66
CA MET A 132 -3.27 -7.72 5.19
C MET A 132 -4.13 -7.18 6.36
N LYS A 133 -4.60 -5.94 6.21
CA LYS A 133 -5.35 -5.15 7.19
C LYS A 133 -4.57 -4.80 8.48
N SER A 134 -3.24 -4.77 8.42
CA SER A 134 -2.38 -4.34 9.54
C SER A 134 -1.89 -2.90 9.35
N ARG A 135 -1.70 -2.18 10.45
CA ARG A 135 -1.04 -0.87 10.52
C ARG A 135 -0.14 -0.82 11.76
N ALA A 136 1.05 -0.23 11.64
CA ALA A 136 1.88 0.10 12.79
C ALA A 136 2.60 1.43 12.65
N TYR A 137 2.85 2.02 13.81
CA TYR A 137 3.46 3.33 14.00
C TYR A 137 4.88 3.14 14.56
N PHE A 138 5.85 3.87 14.03
CA PHE A 138 7.21 3.86 14.58
C PHE A 138 7.24 4.67 15.89
N GLY A 139 7.84 4.10 16.94
CA GLY A 139 7.81 4.67 18.30
C GLY A 139 9.17 4.71 18.98
N ASP A 140 9.43 5.79 19.72
CA ASP A 140 10.59 5.93 20.61
C ASP A 140 10.52 4.96 21.80
N SER A 141 9.30 4.54 22.18
CA SER A 141 9.04 3.53 23.21
C SER A 141 7.76 2.76 22.90
N CYS A 142 7.56 1.61 23.54
CA CYS A 142 6.28 0.92 23.54
C CYS A 142 6.09 0.16 24.86
N ALA A 143 4.94 0.37 25.51
CA ALA A 143 4.50 -0.40 26.66
C ALA A 143 3.14 -1.07 26.39
N ASP A 144 2.88 -2.20 27.02
CA ASP A 144 1.56 -2.85 26.97
C ASP A 144 0.47 -1.98 27.62
N GLY A 145 -0.79 -2.21 27.21
CA GLY A 145 -1.95 -1.45 27.64
C GLY A 145 -2.31 -0.31 26.68
N ASN A 146 -2.85 0.79 27.21
CA ASN A 146 -3.36 1.90 26.41
C ASN A 146 -2.25 2.54 25.56
N PHE A 147 -2.60 3.02 24.37
CA PHE A 147 -1.73 3.86 23.56
C PHE A 147 -1.45 5.19 24.26
N GLN A 148 -0.22 5.69 24.15
CA GLN A 148 0.19 6.99 24.67
C GLN A 148 0.82 7.82 23.56
N GLN A 149 0.39 9.08 23.42
CA GLN A 149 0.95 10.03 22.45
C GLN A 149 2.49 10.19 22.55
N ALA A 150 3.04 9.99 23.75
CA ALA A 150 4.48 10.06 24.01
C ALA A 150 5.29 8.89 23.44
N GLU A 151 4.65 7.78 23.06
CA GLU A 151 5.34 6.61 22.50
C GLU A 151 5.74 6.80 21.03
N TYR A 152 4.97 7.58 20.26
CA TYR A 152 5.19 7.79 18.83
C TYR A 152 6.39 8.68 18.54
N MET A 153 7.22 8.27 17.58
CA MET A 153 8.41 9.02 17.22
C MET A 153 8.07 10.35 16.53
N LYS A 154 8.90 11.36 16.77
CA LYS A 154 8.76 12.73 16.26
C LYS A 154 10.01 13.13 15.49
N VAL A 155 10.22 12.51 14.33
CA VAL A 155 11.42 12.72 13.53
C VAL A 155 11.24 13.95 12.65
N ASN A 156 12.15 14.93 12.78
CA ASN A 156 12.30 15.97 11.76
C ASN A 156 13.01 15.38 10.54
N TRP A 157 12.29 15.26 9.43
CA TRP A 157 12.77 14.62 8.21
C TRP A 157 13.52 15.58 7.27
N MET A 158 13.45 16.89 7.50
CA MET A 158 14.06 17.87 6.59
C MET A 158 15.57 17.74 6.53
N GLY A 159 16.14 17.77 5.32
CA GLY A 159 17.57 17.55 5.10
C GLY A 159 18.01 16.09 5.31
N LYS A 160 17.09 15.12 5.25
CA LYS A 160 17.39 13.69 5.35
C LYS A 160 17.00 12.92 4.10
N ARG A 161 17.62 11.75 3.92
CA ARG A 161 17.19 10.66 3.05
C ARG A 161 16.64 9.53 3.91
N LEU A 162 15.44 9.04 3.59
CA LEU A 162 14.96 7.72 3.99
C LEU A 162 15.20 6.75 2.83
N SER A 163 15.68 5.55 3.08
CA SER A 163 15.78 4.48 2.09
C SER A 163 15.42 3.12 2.68
N TYR A 164 14.82 2.26 1.88
CA TYR A 164 14.38 0.91 2.26
C TYR A 164 14.24 0.02 1.02
N THR A 165 14.34 -1.30 1.20
CA THR A 165 13.96 -2.30 0.18
C THR A 165 12.51 -2.71 0.41
N VAL A 166 11.71 -2.81 -0.65
CA VAL A 166 10.33 -3.33 -0.60
C VAL A 166 10.15 -4.48 -1.59
N ASP A 167 9.38 -5.50 -1.20
CA ASP A 167 8.91 -6.59 -2.09
C ASP A 167 7.41 -6.41 -2.37
N LEU A 168 7.09 -5.91 -3.57
CA LEU A 168 5.70 -5.74 -4.02
C LEU A 168 5.20 -6.93 -4.87
N SER A 169 5.96 -8.02 -5.01
CA SER A 169 5.66 -9.10 -5.96
C SER A 169 4.28 -9.75 -5.79
N GLN A 170 3.71 -9.72 -4.58
CA GLN A 170 2.37 -10.21 -4.25
C GLN A 170 1.36 -9.10 -3.95
N VAL A 171 1.76 -7.83 -4.02
CA VAL A 171 0.88 -6.67 -3.83
C VAL A 171 0.22 -6.38 -5.18
N ASN A 172 -0.91 -7.04 -5.45
CA ASN A 172 -1.60 -6.99 -6.74
C ASN A 172 -2.51 -5.76 -6.91
N CYS A 173 -3.22 -5.71 -8.05
CA CYS A 173 -4.30 -4.76 -8.30
C CYS A 173 -5.36 -4.79 -7.18
N GLY A 174 -5.78 -3.62 -6.72
CA GLY A 174 -6.72 -3.47 -5.60
C GLY A 174 -6.09 -3.45 -4.21
N CYS A 175 -4.79 -3.73 -4.12
CA CYS A 175 -4.03 -3.70 -2.87
C CYS A 175 -3.25 -2.37 -2.78
N ASN A 176 -2.98 -1.91 -1.56
CA ASN A 176 -2.09 -0.78 -1.30
C ASN A 176 -1.18 -1.14 -0.12
N ALA A 177 0.12 -1.29 -0.41
CA ALA A 177 1.16 -1.27 0.60
C ALA A 177 1.59 0.17 0.80
N ALA A 178 1.42 0.69 2.02
CA ALA A 178 1.65 2.09 2.33
C ALA A 178 2.79 2.30 3.33
N LEU A 179 3.62 3.29 3.06
CA LEU A 179 4.61 3.85 3.98
C LEU A 179 4.49 5.38 3.92
N TYR A 180 4.20 6.00 5.06
CA TYR A 180 3.72 7.38 5.09
C TYR A 180 4.08 8.08 6.40
N LEU A 181 4.02 9.41 6.42
CA LEU A 181 4.29 10.26 7.58
C LEU A 181 2.99 10.93 8.03
N VAL A 182 2.68 10.89 9.32
CA VAL A 182 1.54 11.62 9.90
C VAL A 182 1.92 12.39 11.15
N SER A 183 1.17 13.45 11.46
CA SER A 183 1.43 14.33 12.60
C SER A 183 0.89 13.78 13.95
N MET A 184 0.66 12.46 14.07
CA MET A 184 -0.04 11.84 15.20
C MET A 184 0.66 11.97 16.56
N GLY A 185 2.00 12.08 16.56
CA GLY A 185 2.77 12.34 17.79
C GLY A 185 2.39 13.64 18.52
N TYR A 186 1.64 14.53 17.87
CA TYR A 186 1.11 15.78 18.44
C TYR A 186 -0.41 15.81 18.58
N SER A 187 -1.12 14.72 18.28
CA SER A 187 -2.57 14.64 18.50
C SER A 187 -2.87 14.55 20.00
N GLU A 188 -3.64 15.48 20.55
CA GLU A 188 -4.16 15.40 21.93
C GLU A 188 -5.44 14.55 22.02
N LYS A 189 -6.02 14.18 20.87
CA LYS A 189 -7.30 13.48 20.76
C LYS A 189 -7.06 11.99 20.50
N VAL A 190 -7.64 11.15 21.36
CA VAL A 190 -7.87 9.73 21.06
C VAL A 190 -9.00 9.64 20.03
N GLY A 191 -8.73 9.03 18.88
CA GLY A 191 -9.67 8.86 17.78
C GLY A 191 -10.60 7.65 17.96
N GLY A 192 -11.52 7.44 17.02
CA GLY A 192 -12.42 6.27 17.03
C GLY A 192 -11.70 4.92 16.90
N CYS A 193 -10.42 4.93 16.54
CA CYS A 193 -9.54 3.75 16.53
C CYS A 193 -8.97 3.38 17.93
N SER A 194 -9.31 4.14 18.97
CA SER A 194 -8.83 3.98 20.36
C SER A 194 -7.33 4.21 20.55
N ASP A 195 -6.68 4.88 19.60
CA ASP A 195 -5.31 5.39 19.65
C ASP A 195 -5.29 6.88 19.23
N TYR A 196 -4.09 7.47 19.11
CA TYR A 196 -3.91 8.87 18.70
C TYR A 196 -3.73 9.05 17.19
N TYR A 197 -3.98 8.01 16.38
CA TYR A 197 -3.76 8.05 14.96
C TYR A 197 -4.67 9.08 14.26
N CYS A 198 -4.09 9.75 13.28
CA CYS A 198 -4.72 10.73 12.43
C CYS A 198 -4.11 10.63 11.02
N ASP A 199 -4.89 11.00 10.03
CA ASP A 199 -4.49 11.11 8.62
C ASP A 199 -5.27 12.26 7.96
N ALA A 200 -5.00 12.55 6.69
CA ALA A 200 -5.69 13.61 5.96
C ALA A 200 -7.18 13.30 5.74
N MET A 201 -7.51 12.00 5.66
CA MET A 201 -8.85 11.50 5.39
C MET A 201 -9.72 11.33 6.64
N SER A 202 -9.17 11.55 7.84
CA SER A 202 -9.83 11.36 9.13
C SER A 202 -10.38 9.95 9.36
N VAL A 203 -9.68 8.89 8.90
CA VAL A 203 -10.13 7.49 8.97
C VAL A 203 -10.48 7.07 10.40
N CYS A 204 -9.81 7.64 11.40
CA CYS A 204 -10.02 7.41 12.83
C CYS A 204 -10.62 8.62 13.56
N ASP A 205 -11.44 9.44 12.88
CA ASP A 205 -12.10 10.66 13.40
C ASP A 205 -11.15 11.80 13.81
N VAL A 206 -9.89 11.76 13.39
CA VAL A 206 -8.89 12.82 13.66
C VAL A 206 -8.18 13.16 12.36
N GLN A 207 -8.30 14.42 11.93
CA GLN A 207 -7.57 14.92 10.77
C GLN A 207 -6.18 15.44 11.17
N CYS A 208 -5.16 15.15 10.37
CA CYS A 208 -3.88 15.86 10.46
C CYS A 208 -3.15 15.91 9.11
N ALA A 209 -2.03 16.64 9.07
CA ALA A 209 -1.19 16.68 7.89
C ALA A 209 -0.42 15.35 7.73
N GLU A 210 -0.31 14.93 6.49
CA GLU A 210 0.15 13.62 6.05
C GLU A 210 1.01 13.74 4.79
N ILE A 211 1.98 12.83 4.65
CA ILE A 211 2.85 12.74 3.48
C ILE A 211 3.02 11.27 3.17
N ASP A 212 2.36 10.81 2.11
CA ASP A 212 2.51 9.45 1.62
C ASP A 212 3.83 9.35 0.87
N LEU A 213 4.78 8.66 1.49
CA LEU A 213 6.09 8.40 0.87
C LEU A 213 5.93 7.36 -0.25
N MET A 214 5.08 6.37 0.00
CA MET A 214 4.70 5.32 -0.92
C MET A 214 3.28 4.86 -0.60
N GLU A 215 2.38 4.99 -1.56
CA GLU A 215 1.20 4.14 -1.70
C GLU A 215 1.41 3.34 -2.99
N ALA A 216 1.58 2.02 -2.89
CA ALA A 216 2.03 1.24 -4.03
C ALA A 216 1.48 -0.17 -4.09
N ASN A 217 1.46 -0.67 -5.31
CA ASN A 217 1.31 -2.07 -5.64
C ASN A 217 2.20 -2.42 -6.85
N ASN A 218 2.14 -3.65 -7.33
CA ASN A 218 2.99 -4.10 -8.43
C ASN A 218 2.68 -3.43 -9.78
N ARG A 219 1.64 -2.58 -9.87
CA ARG A 219 1.31 -1.78 -11.06
C ARG A 219 1.49 -0.28 -10.86
N ALA A 220 1.24 0.25 -9.67
CA ALA A 220 1.22 1.68 -9.39
C ALA A 220 2.10 2.09 -8.21
N TRP A 221 2.53 3.34 -8.21
CA TRP A 221 3.24 4.00 -7.12
C TRP A 221 2.81 5.46 -7.06
N HIS A 222 2.28 5.89 -5.91
CA HIS A 222 1.99 7.30 -5.62
C HIS A 222 2.84 7.75 -4.43
N THR A 223 3.40 8.95 -4.55
CA THR A 223 3.92 9.74 -3.42
C THR A 223 3.06 10.99 -3.36
N THR A 224 2.22 11.14 -2.33
CA THR A 224 1.19 12.19 -2.21
C THR A 224 1.50 13.15 -1.07
N LEU A 225 1.18 14.44 -1.25
CA LEU A 225 1.32 15.48 -0.24
C LEU A 225 -0.06 15.92 0.26
N HIS A 226 -0.35 15.73 1.55
CA HIS A 226 -1.62 16.13 2.17
C HIS A 226 -1.39 17.16 3.28
N ASP A 227 -1.62 18.44 3.01
CA ASP A 227 -1.43 19.48 4.04
C ASP A 227 -2.62 19.67 4.99
N GLY A 228 -3.76 19.05 4.68
CA GLY A 228 -5.00 19.16 5.45
C GLY A 228 -5.69 20.52 5.33
N ILE A 229 -5.29 21.37 4.37
CA ILE A 229 -5.83 22.73 4.17
C ILE A 229 -6.29 22.93 2.71
N LYS A 230 -5.54 22.43 1.73
CA LYS A 230 -5.88 22.53 0.31
C LYS A 230 -6.95 21.49 -0.06
N PRO A 231 -7.87 21.81 -0.99
CA PRO A 231 -8.84 20.85 -1.53
C PRO A 231 -8.26 20.00 -2.69
N TRP A 232 -6.94 19.84 -2.75
CA TRP A 232 -6.24 18.99 -3.71
C TRP A 232 -4.95 18.43 -3.10
N ASP A 233 -4.66 17.18 -3.44
CA ASP A 233 -3.52 16.44 -2.89
C ASP A 233 -2.54 16.12 -4.03
N PRO A 234 -1.52 16.96 -4.26
CA PRO A 234 -0.62 16.79 -5.37
C PRO A 234 0.30 15.58 -5.15
N LYS A 235 0.63 14.88 -6.24
CA LYS A 235 1.24 13.55 -6.20
C LYS A 235 2.15 13.27 -7.40
N VAL A 236 3.11 12.37 -7.23
CA VAL A 236 4.05 11.90 -8.26
C VAL A 236 4.19 10.38 -8.29
N GLY A 237 4.75 9.85 -9.37
CA GLY A 237 4.98 8.42 -9.61
C GLY A 237 4.23 7.92 -10.86
N CYS A 238 3.52 6.81 -10.75
CA CYS A 238 2.74 6.26 -11.85
C CYS A 238 1.47 5.55 -11.39
N GLY A 239 0.43 5.62 -12.22
CA GLY A 239 -0.81 4.87 -12.03
C GLY A 239 -2.03 5.74 -11.75
N GLY A 240 -3.19 5.11 -11.80
CA GLY A 240 -4.41 5.67 -11.23
C GLY A 240 -5.12 6.69 -12.11
N ALA A 241 -6.42 6.75 -11.89
CA ALA A 241 -7.34 7.74 -12.41
C ALA A 241 -8.66 7.67 -11.63
N GLY A 242 -9.48 8.70 -11.76
CA GLY A 242 -10.79 8.68 -11.13
C GLY A 242 -11.65 9.88 -11.46
N TYR A 243 -12.61 10.12 -10.59
CA TYR A 243 -13.53 11.24 -10.66
C TYR A 243 -13.44 12.04 -9.35
N THR A 244 -13.53 13.36 -9.43
CA THR A 244 -13.73 14.20 -8.25
C THR A 244 -15.17 14.07 -7.75
N VAL A 245 -15.46 14.58 -6.55
CA VAL A 245 -16.85 14.66 -6.02
C VAL A 245 -17.79 15.42 -6.96
N ALA A 246 -17.27 16.36 -7.75
CA ALA A 246 -18.01 17.10 -8.78
C ALA A 246 -18.13 16.34 -10.13
N GLY A 247 -17.80 15.05 -10.18
CA GLY A 247 -17.88 14.21 -11.38
C GLY A 247 -16.83 14.52 -12.46
N LYS A 248 -15.81 15.34 -12.17
CA LYS A 248 -14.75 15.67 -13.13
C LYS A 248 -13.71 14.55 -13.15
N GLN A 249 -13.39 14.02 -14.33
CA GLN A 249 -12.29 13.07 -14.49
C GLN A 249 -10.93 13.68 -14.14
N TRP A 250 -10.05 12.88 -13.55
CA TRP A 250 -8.65 13.19 -13.30
C TRP A 250 -7.76 11.98 -13.60
N LEU A 251 -6.50 12.25 -13.98
CA LEU A 251 -5.44 11.23 -14.10
C LEU A 251 -4.50 11.35 -12.91
N GLY A 252 -4.07 10.21 -12.39
CA GLY A 252 -2.91 10.16 -11.50
C GLY A 252 -1.60 10.43 -12.25
N PRO A 253 -0.46 10.33 -11.55
CA PRO A 253 0.83 10.69 -12.09
C PRO A 253 1.25 9.73 -13.22
N ARG A 254 2.18 10.22 -14.05
CA ARG A 254 2.71 9.56 -15.26
C ARG A 254 4.21 9.82 -15.42
N ASP A 255 4.92 9.99 -14.30
CA ASP A 255 6.38 10.16 -14.29
C ASP A 255 7.08 8.93 -14.90
N TRP A 256 6.48 7.74 -14.74
CA TRP A 256 6.98 6.46 -15.27
C TRP A 256 5.87 5.70 -16.03
N SER A 257 6.24 5.00 -17.10
CA SER A 257 5.34 4.12 -17.85
C SER A 257 5.31 2.68 -17.30
N PRO A 258 4.31 1.85 -17.68
CA PRO A 258 4.27 0.43 -17.31
C PRO A 258 5.48 -0.41 -17.78
N GLU A 259 6.23 0.05 -18.79
CA GLU A 259 7.50 -0.59 -19.21
C GLU A 259 8.69 -0.20 -18.33
N GLN A 260 8.56 0.86 -17.52
CA GLN A 260 9.56 1.34 -16.58
C GLN A 260 9.31 0.78 -15.18
N TYR A 261 8.08 0.88 -14.68
CA TYR A 261 7.66 0.35 -13.38
C TYR A 261 6.49 -0.63 -13.58
N GLY A 262 6.67 -1.87 -13.11
CA GLY A 262 5.63 -2.89 -13.21
C GLY A 262 6.19 -4.32 -13.28
N PRO A 263 5.33 -5.33 -13.38
CA PRO A 263 5.75 -6.72 -13.29
C PRO A 263 6.37 -7.16 -14.62
N GLY A 264 7.65 -7.51 -14.58
CA GLY A 264 8.49 -7.74 -15.77
C GLY A 264 8.94 -6.46 -16.48
N ALA A 265 8.83 -5.28 -15.84
CA ALA A 265 9.28 -4.01 -16.43
C ALA A 265 10.81 -3.94 -16.58
N LYS A 266 11.29 -3.06 -17.47
CA LYS A 266 12.70 -2.99 -17.86
C LYS A 266 13.60 -2.27 -16.85
N CYS A 267 13.02 -1.45 -15.97
CA CYS A 267 13.77 -0.66 -14.99
C CYS A 267 13.55 -1.14 -13.57
N ILE A 268 12.29 -1.20 -13.14
CA ILE A 268 11.86 -1.70 -11.82
C ILE A 268 10.86 -2.83 -12.06
N ASP A 269 11.38 -4.06 -12.16
CA ASP A 269 10.56 -5.28 -12.18
C ASP A 269 9.99 -5.53 -10.78
N THR A 270 8.69 -5.27 -10.61
CA THR A 270 7.99 -5.41 -9.34
C THR A 270 7.71 -6.87 -8.96
N TYR A 271 8.04 -7.87 -9.79
CA TYR A 271 8.11 -9.27 -9.36
C TYR A 271 9.34 -9.59 -8.51
N GLN A 272 10.27 -8.64 -8.34
CA GLN A 272 11.45 -8.76 -7.48
C GLN A 272 11.49 -7.57 -6.50
N PRO A 273 12.15 -7.72 -5.34
CA PRO A 273 12.42 -6.59 -4.47
C PRO A 273 13.24 -5.48 -5.16
N PHE A 274 13.03 -4.23 -4.74
CA PHE A 274 13.80 -3.08 -5.20
C PHE A 274 14.00 -2.05 -4.08
N GLU A 275 15.01 -1.19 -4.23
CA GLU A 275 15.29 -0.11 -3.29
C GLU A 275 14.44 1.12 -3.64
N ALA A 276 13.75 1.68 -2.65
CA ALA A 276 13.15 3.00 -2.70
C ALA A 276 13.95 3.96 -1.80
N SER A 277 14.15 5.19 -2.25
CA SER A 277 14.70 6.27 -1.42
C SER A 277 13.98 7.60 -1.66
N LEU A 278 13.81 8.35 -0.58
CA LEU A 278 13.13 9.64 -0.56
C LEU A 278 14.01 10.70 0.11
N ASP A 279 14.33 11.74 -0.65
CA ASP A 279 15.15 12.87 -0.21
C ASP A 279 14.27 14.07 0.15
N PHE A 280 14.24 14.44 1.43
CA PHE A 280 13.49 15.61 1.92
C PHE A 280 14.35 16.87 1.76
N LEU A 281 14.28 17.48 0.58
CA LEU A 281 15.12 18.62 0.23
C LEU A 281 14.64 19.90 0.92
N VAL A 282 15.61 20.75 1.26
CA VAL A 282 15.37 22.07 1.84
C VAL A 282 15.95 23.18 0.97
N ASP A 283 15.32 24.35 1.05
CA ASP A 283 15.96 25.63 0.84
C ASP A 283 16.86 25.91 2.04
N GLU A 284 18.18 25.87 1.83
CA GLU A 284 19.19 25.94 2.89
C GLU A 284 19.25 27.33 3.54
N ASP A 285 18.93 28.41 2.82
CA ASP A 285 18.95 29.79 3.33
C ASP A 285 17.83 30.04 4.38
N HIS A 286 16.69 29.35 4.24
CA HIS A 286 15.51 29.57 5.06
C HIS A 286 15.04 28.34 5.86
N TRP A 287 15.71 27.19 5.69
CA TRP A 287 15.35 25.89 6.26
C TRP A 287 13.89 25.49 5.99
N LYS A 288 13.44 25.68 4.74
CA LYS A 288 12.07 25.36 4.28
C LYS A 288 12.08 24.14 3.37
N MET A 289 11.01 23.34 3.38
CA MET A 289 10.84 22.24 2.42
C MET A 289 10.88 22.77 0.98
N LYS A 290 11.70 22.12 0.13
CA LYS A 290 11.85 22.43 -1.29
C LYS A 290 11.31 21.34 -2.21
N SER A 291 11.43 20.08 -1.81
CA SER A 291 10.81 18.94 -2.51
C SER A 291 10.98 17.67 -1.68
N ILE A 292 10.23 16.64 -2.06
CA ILE A 292 10.60 15.24 -1.83
C ILE A 292 10.99 14.69 -3.20
N ASN A 293 12.23 14.21 -3.32
CA ASN A 293 12.67 13.50 -4.53
C ASN A 293 12.61 12.00 -4.27
N VAL A 294 11.82 11.29 -5.07
CA VAL A 294 11.59 9.84 -4.98
C VAL A 294 12.49 9.13 -5.98
N PHE A 295 13.18 8.08 -5.56
CA PHE A 295 13.98 7.24 -6.44
C PHE A 295 13.69 5.78 -6.20
N LEU A 296 13.40 5.06 -7.27
CA LEU A 296 13.31 3.60 -7.27
C LEU A 296 14.54 3.06 -7.99
N THR A 297 15.25 2.10 -7.41
CA THR A 297 16.51 1.55 -7.95
C THR A 297 16.47 0.03 -7.97
N GLN A 298 16.78 -0.57 -9.11
CA GLN A 298 16.94 -2.02 -9.26
C GLN A 298 18.11 -2.32 -10.20
N GLY A 299 19.12 -3.02 -9.69
CA GLY A 299 20.36 -3.30 -10.42
C GLY A 299 21.09 -2.03 -10.84
N ARG A 300 21.10 -1.73 -12.14
CA ARG A 300 21.70 -0.50 -12.72
C ARG A 300 20.67 0.53 -13.18
N CYS A 301 19.38 0.24 -13.06
CA CYS A 301 18.34 1.18 -13.47
C CYS A 301 17.80 1.96 -12.27
N ARG A 302 17.51 3.24 -12.49
CA ARG A 302 16.97 4.15 -11.48
C ARG A 302 15.89 5.02 -12.10
N LEU A 303 14.72 5.04 -11.48
CA LEU A 303 13.65 5.98 -11.77
C LEU A 303 13.73 7.17 -10.80
N HIS A 304 13.18 8.31 -11.21
CA HIS A 304 13.11 9.53 -10.42
C HIS A 304 11.77 10.22 -10.63
N ALA A 305 11.19 10.74 -9.54
CA ALA A 305 10.15 11.75 -9.58
C ALA A 305 10.43 12.81 -8.50
N SER A 306 9.91 14.03 -8.67
CA SER A 306 10.15 15.16 -7.76
C SER A 306 8.85 15.89 -7.49
N THR A 307 8.63 16.33 -6.25
CA THR A 307 7.48 17.17 -5.90
C THR A 307 7.71 18.67 -6.07
N GLU A 308 8.89 19.11 -6.53
CA GLU A 308 9.35 20.52 -6.57
C GLU A 308 8.34 21.51 -7.20
N GLN A 309 7.56 21.07 -8.19
CA GLN A 309 6.49 21.85 -8.83
C GLN A 309 5.31 22.22 -7.90
N PHE A 310 5.17 21.58 -6.74
CA PHE A 310 4.08 21.81 -5.78
C PHE A 310 4.45 22.81 -4.67
N ALA A 311 5.21 23.85 -5.03
CA ALA A 311 5.80 24.81 -4.09
C ALA A 311 4.79 25.54 -3.17
N ASP A 312 3.50 25.56 -3.54
CA ASP A 312 2.43 26.22 -2.80
C ASP A 312 1.93 25.43 -1.58
N ILE A 313 2.20 24.11 -1.50
CA ILE A 313 1.82 23.26 -0.35
C ILE A 313 2.93 23.20 0.73
N PHE A 314 4.18 23.49 0.35
CA PHE A 314 5.34 23.40 1.24
C PHE A 314 5.32 24.31 2.48
N PRO A 315 4.69 25.49 2.53
CA PRO A 315 4.65 26.29 3.76
C PRO A 315 4.01 25.55 4.94
N THR A 316 2.91 24.83 4.68
CA THR A 316 2.23 24.01 5.70
C THR A 316 3.08 22.80 6.09
N LEU A 317 3.58 22.06 5.09
CA LEU A 317 4.36 20.83 5.33
C LEU A 317 5.73 21.10 5.96
N THR A 318 6.39 22.22 5.63
CA THR A 318 7.63 22.67 6.30
C THR A 318 7.44 22.72 7.81
N LYS A 319 6.34 23.31 8.28
CA LYS A 319 6.06 23.42 9.71
C LYS A 319 5.95 22.02 10.35
N ARG A 320 5.21 21.11 9.71
CA ARG A 320 4.94 19.76 10.23
C ARG A 320 6.16 18.85 10.20
N LEU A 321 6.92 18.88 9.10
CA LEU A 321 8.21 18.20 8.99
C LEU A 321 9.22 18.74 10.01
N ASN A 322 9.20 20.05 10.32
CA ASN A 322 10.11 20.64 11.30
C ASN A 322 9.70 20.35 12.77
N GLU A 323 8.40 20.33 13.07
CA GLU A 323 7.86 19.81 14.33
C GLU A 323 8.23 18.34 14.52
N GLY A 324 8.15 17.57 13.43
CA GLY A 324 8.50 16.15 13.35
C GLY A 324 7.27 15.30 13.07
N MET A 325 7.44 14.25 12.28
CA MET A 325 6.33 13.38 11.86
C MET A 325 6.64 11.91 12.14
N THR A 326 5.60 11.16 12.49
CA THR A 326 5.65 9.74 12.79
C THR A 326 5.56 8.95 11.50
N LEU A 327 6.53 8.07 11.23
CA LEU A 327 6.46 7.09 10.15
C LEU A 327 5.42 6.02 10.51
N VAL A 328 4.59 5.67 9.54
CA VAL A 328 3.54 4.67 9.65
C VAL A 328 3.65 3.73 8.47
N ILE A 329 3.38 2.46 8.72
CA ILE A 329 3.37 1.40 7.71
C ILE A 329 2.04 0.65 7.76
N SER A 330 1.44 0.38 6.62
CA SER A 330 0.18 -0.37 6.55
C SER A 330 0.08 -1.19 5.27
N TYR A 331 -0.83 -2.17 5.28
CA TYR A 331 -1.15 -2.96 4.10
C TYR A 331 -2.64 -3.27 4.08
N TRP A 332 -3.33 -2.86 3.02
CA TRP A 332 -4.77 -2.96 2.90
C TRP A 332 -5.21 -3.21 1.45
N GLN A 333 -6.51 -3.42 1.25
CA GLN A 333 -7.11 -3.66 -0.06
C GLN A 333 -8.50 -3.02 -0.13
N ASP A 334 -8.92 -2.61 -1.31
CA ASP A 334 -10.28 -2.14 -1.56
C ASP A 334 -10.72 -2.39 -3.02
N PRO A 335 -11.99 -2.76 -3.30
CA PRO A 335 -12.51 -2.88 -4.67
C PRO A 335 -12.52 -1.55 -5.47
N GLY A 336 -12.48 -0.41 -4.78
CA GLY A 336 -12.47 0.96 -5.32
C GLY A 336 -11.09 1.60 -5.44
N MET A 337 -9.99 0.83 -5.36
CA MET A 337 -8.58 1.30 -5.46
C MET A 337 -8.19 1.99 -6.80
N THR A 338 -9.14 2.37 -7.66
CA THR A 338 -8.86 2.91 -9.00
C THR A 338 -8.09 4.22 -8.97
N TRP A 339 -8.20 4.98 -7.88
CA TRP A 339 -7.41 6.19 -7.66
C TRP A 339 -5.90 5.92 -7.67
N LEU A 340 -5.46 4.71 -7.26
CA LEU A 340 -4.07 4.26 -7.28
C LEU A 340 -3.71 3.56 -8.59
N ASP A 341 -4.53 2.57 -9.01
CA ASP A 341 -4.15 1.61 -10.07
C ASP A 341 -5.15 1.49 -11.24
N GLY A 342 -6.22 2.28 -11.21
CA GLY A 342 -7.25 2.28 -12.25
C GLY A 342 -6.75 2.78 -13.61
N ALA A 343 -7.43 2.33 -14.66
CA ALA A 343 -7.18 2.77 -16.02
C ALA A 343 -7.56 4.25 -16.22
N GLY A 344 -6.65 5.02 -16.82
CA GLY A 344 -6.91 6.42 -17.17
C GLY A 344 -7.58 6.59 -18.54
N TYR A 345 -8.16 7.77 -18.77
CA TYR A 345 -8.68 8.16 -20.08
C TYR A 345 -7.57 8.35 -21.15
N ASP A 346 -6.30 8.29 -20.74
CA ASP A 346 -5.11 8.33 -21.60
C ASP A 346 -4.79 6.98 -22.26
N GLY A 347 -5.59 5.94 -22.01
CA GLY A 347 -5.39 4.60 -22.57
C GLY A 347 -4.28 3.79 -21.89
N GLN A 348 -3.67 4.32 -20.82
CA GLN A 348 -2.73 3.58 -19.99
C GLN A 348 -3.51 2.75 -18.96
N GLU A 349 -3.53 1.44 -19.17
CA GLU A 349 -4.10 0.45 -18.24
C GLU A 349 -3.01 -0.08 -17.30
N PHE A 350 -2.95 0.43 -16.07
CA PHE A 350 -2.08 -0.11 -15.02
C PHE A 350 -2.64 -1.44 -14.50
N CYS A 351 -3.90 -1.44 -14.08
CA CYS A 351 -4.69 -2.64 -13.83
C CYS A 351 -5.80 -2.82 -14.87
N LYS A 352 -5.75 -3.94 -15.60
CA LYS A 352 -6.83 -4.39 -16.47
C LYS A 352 -7.96 -5.01 -15.67
N ALA A 353 -9.21 -4.77 -16.06
CA ALA A 353 -10.36 -5.52 -15.56
C ALA A 353 -10.17 -7.05 -15.72
N ALA A 354 -9.49 -7.49 -16.78
CA ALA A 354 -9.23 -8.92 -17.03
C ALA A 354 -8.33 -9.65 -16.00
N TRP A 355 -7.75 -8.96 -15.00
CA TRP A 355 -7.11 -9.63 -13.87
C TRP A 355 -8.11 -10.11 -12.79
N GLU A 356 -9.41 -9.84 -13.00
CA GLU A 356 -10.54 -10.51 -12.36
C GLU A 356 -10.61 -12.01 -12.76
N LYS A 357 -9.66 -12.83 -12.29
CA LYS A 357 -9.98 -14.25 -12.11
C LYS A 357 -11.07 -14.34 -11.05
N ASP A 358 -12.26 -14.76 -11.49
CA ASP A 358 -13.45 -14.96 -10.67
C ASP A 358 -13.87 -13.72 -9.84
N GLY A 359 -13.55 -12.51 -10.33
CA GLY A 359 -13.89 -11.24 -9.67
C GLY A 359 -13.12 -10.96 -8.36
N LYS A 360 -12.06 -11.72 -8.06
CA LYS A 360 -11.29 -11.57 -6.81
C LYS A 360 -9.94 -10.90 -7.05
N ARG A 361 -9.76 -9.75 -6.41
CA ARG A 361 -8.46 -9.10 -6.22
C ARG A 361 -7.67 -9.91 -5.18
N GLU A 362 -6.92 -10.91 -5.64
CA GLU A 362 -6.10 -11.74 -4.75
C GLU A 362 -4.80 -11.03 -4.38
N CYS A 363 -4.90 -10.17 -3.37
CA CYS A 363 -3.75 -9.62 -2.66
C CYS A 363 -2.99 -10.73 -1.92
N GLY A 364 -1.66 -10.68 -1.96
CA GLY A 364 -0.82 -11.53 -1.11
C GLY A 364 -1.13 -11.32 0.37
N PRO A 365 -0.88 -12.31 1.24
CA PRO A 365 -1.24 -12.25 2.65
C PRO A 365 -0.44 -11.19 3.44
N SER A 366 0.74 -10.82 2.94
CA SER A 366 1.61 -9.79 3.50
C SER A 366 2.44 -9.08 2.42
N VAL A 367 3.02 -7.95 2.81
CA VAL A 367 4.12 -7.25 2.13
C VAL A 367 5.33 -7.19 3.08
N THR A 368 6.54 -7.15 2.52
CA THR A 368 7.78 -7.07 3.31
C THR A 368 8.56 -5.81 2.95
N PHE A 369 9.00 -5.09 3.98
CA PHE A 369 9.93 -3.97 3.88
C PHE A 369 11.17 -4.29 4.71
N LYS A 370 12.37 -3.92 4.25
CA LYS A 370 13.62 -4.17 4.96
C LYS A 370 14.71 -3.17 4.60
N ASP A 371 15.91 -3.34 5.17
CA ASP A 371 17.09 -2.51 4.89
C ASP A 371 16.89 -1.01 5.20
N PHE A 372 16.01 -0.68 6.15
CA PHE A 372 15.69 0.70 6.50
C PHE A 372 16.94 1.47 6.93
N LYS A 373 17.16 2.62 6.30
CA LYS A 373 18.30 3.51 6.55
C LYS A 373 17.85 4.96 6.47
N VAL A 374 18.33 5.78 7.41
CA VAL A 374 18.14 7.23 7.39
C VAL A 374 19.49 7.91 7.45
N THR A 375 19.73 8.85 6.53
CA THR A 375 20.99 9.60 6.45
C THR A 375 20.74 11.09 6.32
N HIS A 376 21.70 11.90 6.76
CA HIS A 376 21.69 13.32 6.45
C HIS A 376 22.08 13.54 4.97
N LEU A 377 21.34 14.43 4.30
CA LEU A 377 21.76 14.96 3.02
C LEU A 377 22.88 15.99 3.23
N PRO A 378 23.88 16.07 2.33
CA PRO A 378 24.93 17.08 2.42
C PRO A 378 24.35 18.50 2.24
N ARG A 379 24.93 19.48 2.94
CA ARG A 379 24.54 20.92 2.92
C ARG A 379 24.94 21.66 1.63
N ASN A 380 24.85 20.97 0.50
CA ASN A 380 25.04 21.48 -0.86
C ASN A 380 24.27 20.57 -1.85
N TYR A 381 23.22 19.86 -1.39
CA TYR A 381 22.64 18.76 -2.15
C TYR A 381 22.04 19.23 -3.48
N ALA A 382 21.50 20.45 -3.57
CA ALA A 382 21.01 21.03 -4.82
C ALA A 382 22.12 21.16 -5.89
N ALA A 383 23.34 21.52 -5.48
CA ALA A 383 24.49 21.58 -6.38
C ALA A 383 24.97 20.18 -6.79
N MET A 384 25.05 19.24 -5.84
CA MET A 384 25.39 17.83 -6.13
C MET A 384 24.36 17.18 -7.06
N ARG A 385 23.07 17.44 -6.87
CA ARG A 385 21.98 16.90 -7.69
C ARG A 385 22.10 17.35 -9.14
N LYS A 386 22.39 18.63 -9.37
CA LYS A 386 22.66 19.18 -10.71
C LYS A 386 23.87 18.53 -11.40
N ALA A 387 24.87 18.09 -10.64
CA ALA A 387 26.02 17.32 -11.16
C ALA A 387 25.67 15.84 -11.46
N LEU A 388 24.90 15.21 -10.57
CA LEU A 388 24.44 13.81 -10.73
C LEU A 388 23.51 13.64 -11.93
N ASP A 389 22.57 14.57 -12.13
CA ASP A 389 21.61 14.54 -13.25
C ASP A 389 22.26 14.95 -14.60
N SER A 390 23.52 15.40 -14.59
CA SER A 390 24.31 15.76 -15.79
C SER A 390 25.39 14.75 -16.17
N ASN A 391 25.36 13.52 -15.61
CA ASN A 391 26.33 12.45 -15.90
C ASN A 391 27.80 12.80 -15.59
N VAL A 392 28.06 13.77 -14.70
CA VAL A 392 29.42 14.10 -14.28
C VAL A 392 29.82 13.25 -13.08
N THR A 393 30.88 12.46 -13.25
CA THR A 393 31.57 11.78 -12.14
C THR A 393 32.19 12.81 -11.21
N MET A 394 31.69 12.92 -9.98
CA MET A 394 32.27 13.75 -8.93
C MET A 394 32.92 12.87 -7.88
N GLU A 395 34.23 13.05 -7.70
CA GLU A 395 34.95 12.62 -6.50
C GLU A 395 34.42 13.37 -5.28
N TRP A 396 34.57 12.76 -4.10
CA TRP A 396 34.12 13.33 -2.84
C TRP A 396 34.89 14.61 -2.53
N LEU A 397 34.16 15.72 -2.37
CA LEU A 397 34.69 16.95 -1.79
C LEU A 397 34.38 16.93 -0.29
N ASP A 398 35.36 16.48 0.49
CA ASP A 398 35.46 16.75 1.92
C ASP A 398 35.93 18.20 2.12
N GLU A 399 35.08 19.05 2.72
CA GLU A 399 35.43 20.19 3.61
C GLU A 399 34.17 20.76 4.29
#